data_AF-A0A8T1RNK9-F1
#
_entry.id   AF-A0A8T1RNK9-F1
#
_cell.length_a   1.000
_cell.length_b   1.000
_cell.length_c   1.000
_cell.angle_alpha   90.00
_cell.angle_beta   90.00
_cell.angle_gamma   90.00
#
_symmetry.space_group_name_H-M   'P 1'
#
loop_
_entity.id
_entity.type
_entity.pdbx_description
1 polymer ?
#
loop_
_entity_poly.entity_id
_entity_poly.type
_entity_poly.pdbx_seq_one_letter_code
_entity_poly.pdbx_strand_id
1 'polypeptide(L)'
;MIGYYRSAYKIFWQFYSMFCTLLSFNYLGMLLVSLTPNIQVASIVASSSYTMLNLFSGFIIPRPHIPKWWLWLYYLCPTSWALNGMLTSQYGEIHKEISVFGETKTVATFLEDYYGFHHNRLGVVAVVLIVFPIVFACLFAYCIGKLNFQRR
;
A
#
# COMPACT_ATOMS: atom_id res chain seq x y z
N MET A 1 -2.60 24.38 9.06
CA MET A 1 -1.67 23.22 9.18
C MET A 1 -2.51 21.98 9.46
N ILE A 2 -2.29 20.87 8.74
CA ILE A 2 -3.20 19.72 8.44
C ILE A 2 -3.85 18.97 9.64
N GLY A 3 -3.77 19.44 10.89
CA GLY A 3 -4.54 18.87 12.00
C GLY A 3 -4.09 17.47 12.45
N TYR A 4 -2.95 16.97 11.96
CA TYR A 4 -2.34 15.74 12.45
C TYR A 4 -1.77 15.92 13.86
N TYR A 5 -1.85 14.86 14.65
CA TYR A 5 -1.33 14.82 16.02
C TYR A 5 0.20 15.03 16.02
N ARG A 6 0.69 16.02 16.77
CA ARG A 6 2.12 16.36 16.85
C ARG A 6 2.90 15.41 17.77
N SER A 7 2.90 14.12 17.47
CA SER A 7 3.80 13.15 18.12
C SER A 7 4.88 12.72 17.13
N ALA A 8 6.15 12.72 17.57
CA ALA A 8 7.28 12.32 16.74
C ALA A 8 7.14 10.89 16.20
N TYR A 9 6.59 9.98 17.01
CA TYR A 9 6.29 8.60 16.63
C TYR A 9 5.30 8.51 15.46
N LYS A 10 4.22 9.30 15.54
CA LYS A 10 3.15 9.38 14.53
C LYS A 10 3.66 9.94 13.20
N ILE A 11 4.46 11.01 13.28
CA ILE A 11 5.14 11.61 12.12
C ILE A 11 6.11 10.60 11.49
N PHE A 12 6.91 9.90 12.30
CA PHE A 12 7.85 8.89 11.80
C PHE A 12 7.13 7.78 11.02
N TRP A 13 6.04 7.23 11.56
CA TRP A 13 5.24 6.21 10.87
C TRP A 13 4.68 6.69 9.54
N GLN A 14 4.23 7.95 9.49
CA GLN A 14 3.74 8.57 8.27
C GLN A 14 4.85 8.69 7.21
N PHE A 15 6.02 9.20 7.59
CA PHE A 15 7.17 9.31 6.69
C PHE A 15 7.66 7.94 6.23
N TYR A 16 7.76 6.99 7.14
CA TYR A 16 8.18 5.62 6.87
C TYR A 16 7.25 4.93 5.87
N SER A 17 5.94 4.96 6.12
CA SER A 17 4.94 4.33 5.24
C SER A 17 4.94 4.96 3.85
N MET A 18 5.06 6.29 3.77
CA MET A 18 5.16 7.01 2.50
C MET A 18 6.43 6.66 1.74
N PHE A 19 7.58 6.64 2.43
CA PHE A 19 8.89 6.32 1.83
C PHE A 19 8.93 4.89 1.27
N CYS A 20 8.50 3.89 2.04
CA CYS A 20 8.44 2.51 1.58
C CYS A 20 7.49 2.31 0.39
N THR A 21 6.34 3.00 0.41
CA THR A 21 5.38 2.95 -0.70
C THR A 21 5.97 3.57 -1.96
N LEU A 22 6.63 4.73 -1.84
CA LEU A 22 7.29 5.40 -2.95
C LEU A 22 8.37 4.50 -3.59
N LEU A 23 9.23 3.90 -2.76
CA LEU A 23 10.24 2.94 -3.24
C LEU A 23 9.60 1.75 -3.96
N SER A 24 8.53 1.19 -3.39
CA SER A 24 7.82 0.05 -3.98
C SER A 24 7.30 0.36 -5.38
N PHE A 25 6.64 1.50 -5.56
CA PHE A 25 6.13 1.93 -6.87
C PHE A 25 7.25 2.28 -7.84
N ASN A 26 8.35 2.86 -7.37
CA ASN A 26 9.50 3.17 -8.22
C ASN A 26 10.14 1.89 -8.79
N TYR A 27 10.43 0.91 -7.93
CA TYR A 27 11.00 -0.37 -8.35
C TYR A 27 10.01 -1.21 -9.17
N LEU A 28 8.71 -1.15 -8.87
CA LEU A 28 7.68 -1.78 -9.69
C LEU A 28 7.66 -1.19 -11.11
N GLY A 29 7.75 0.14 -11.24
CA GLY A 29 7.83 0.80 -12.54
C GLY A 29 9.08 0.39 -13.33
N MET A 30 10.23 0.35 -12.67
CA MET A 30 11.49 -0.13 -13.27
C MET A 30 11.40 -1.60 -13.71
N LEU A 31 10.80 -2.46 -12.88
CA LEU A 31 10.55 -3.86 -13.20
C LEU A 31 9.68 -4.01 -14.46
N LEU A 32 8.56 -3.30 -14.53
CA LEU A 32 7.65 -3.36 -15.68
C LEU A 32 8.33 -2.91 -16.98
N VAL A 33 9.13 -1.84 -16.93
CA VAL A 33 9.91 -1.39 -18.09
C VAL A 33 10.92 -2.46 -18.51
N SER A 34 11.64 -3.07 -17.56
CA SER A 34 12.64 -4.10 -17.86
C SER A 34 12.06 -5.39 -18.46
N LEU A 35 10.79 -5.69 -18.18
CA LEU A 35 10.09 -6.87 -18.71
C LEU A 35 9.61 -6.68 -20.16
N THR A 36 9.55 -5.43 -20.63
CA THR A 36 8.99 -5.11 -21.94
C THR A 36 10.05 -4.67 -22.94
N PRO A 37 9.92 -5.04 -24.23
CA PRO A 37 10.88 -4.66 -25.26
C PRO A 37 10.70 -3.22 -25.77
N ASN A 38 9.54 -2.59 -25.53
CA ASN A 38 9.21 -1.25 -26.03
C ASN A 38 8.47 -0.44 -24.96
N ILE A 39 8.81 0.84 -24.85
CA ILE A 39 8.22 1.84 -23.94
C ILE A 39 6.70 1.96 -24.11
N GLN A 40 6.16 1.83 -25.34
CA GLN A 40 4.71 1.90 -25.55
C GLN A 40 3.99 0.74 -24.86
N VAL A 41 4.51 -0.49 -25.00
CA VAL A 41 3.97 -1.67 -24.33
C VAL A 41 4.15 -1.55 -22.81
N ALA A 42 5.31 -1.07 -22.36
CA ALA A 42 5.58 -0.80 -20.94
C ALA A 42 4.52 0.11 -20.33
N SER A 43 4.15 1.19 -21.05
CA SER A 43 3.21 2.20 -20.57
C SER A 43 1.79 1.64 -20.45
N ILE A 44 1.35 0.81 -21.40
CA ILE A 44 0.02 0.16 -21.37
C ILE A 44 -0.06 -0.87 -20.24
N VAL A 45 0.99 -1.66 -20.05
CA VAL A 45 1.06 -2.66 -18.97
C VAL A 45 1.12 -1.97 -17.61
N ALA A 46 1.90 -0.90 -17.48
CA ALA A 46 2.01 -0.13 -16.25
C ALA A 46 0.70 0.56 -15.88
N SER A 47 0.02 1.22 -16.82
CA SER A 47 -1.26 1.88 -16.54
C SER A 47 -2.31 0.87 -16.07
N SER A 48 -2.45 -0.27 -16.76
CA SER A 48 -3.37 -1.34 -16.40
C SER A 48 -3.05 -1.91 -15.01
N SER A 49 -1.77 -2.15 -14.73
CA SER A 49 -1.32 -2.70 -13.44
C SER A 49 -1.58 -1.72 -12.29
N TYR A 50 -1.24 -0.43 -12.45
CA TYR A 50 -1.47 0.57 -11.43
C TYR A 50 -2.96 0.82 -11.15
N THR A 51 -3.80 0.81 -12.18
CA THR A 51 -5.25 0.88 -12.00
C THR A 51 -5.77 -0.28 -11.16
N MET A 52 -5.31 -1.51 -11.43
CA MET A 52 -5.72 -2.67 -10.66
C MET A 52 -5.24 -2.60 -9.20
N LEU A 53 -3.99 -2.20 -8.97
CA LEU A 53 -3.45 -1.99 -7.61
C LEU A 53 -4.20 -0.88 -6.86
N ASN A 54 -4.68 0.15 -7.55
CA ASN A 54 -5.45 1.24 -6.94
C ASN A 54 -6.85 0.75 -6.50
N LEU A 55 -7.53 -0.03 -7.36
CA LEU A 55 -8.86 -0.57 -7.07
C LEU A 55 -8.86 -1.47 -5.82
N PHE A 56 -7.86 -2.34 -5.68
CA PHE A 56 -7.71 -3.26 -4.55
C PHE A 56 -6.88 -2.70 -3.39
N SER A 57 -6.55 -1.40 -3.40
CA SER A 57 -5.77 -0.75 -2.35
C SER A 57 -6.45 -0.73 -0.98
N GLY A 58 -7.74 -1.07 -0.88
CA GLY A 58 -8.49 -1.05 0.37
C GLY A 58 -9.18 0.28 0.69
N PHE A 59 -8.89 1.35 -0.08
CA PHE A 59 -9.55 2.64 0.06
C PHE A 59 -10.89 2.71 -0.68
N ILE A 60 -10.90 2.34 -1.96
CA ILE A 60 -12.12 2.36 -2.80
C ILE A 60 -13.05 1.21 -2.40
N ILE A 61 -12.51 0.01 -2.26
CA ILE A 61 -13.24 -1.18 -1.83
C ILE A 61 -12.63 -1.64 -0.50
N PRO A 62 -13.35 -1.52 0.62
CA PRO A 62 -12.87 -1.98 1.91
C PRO A 62 -12.61 -3.48 1.89
N ARG A 63 -11.58 -3.93 2.62
CA ARG A 63 -11.16 -5.34 2.70
C ARG A 63 -12.32 -6.32 2.93
N PRO A 64 -13.29 -6.07 3.83
CA PRO A 64 -14.39 -7.01 4.10
C PRO A 64 -15.31 -7.25 2.89
N HIS A 65 -15.40 -6.28 1.96
CA HIS A 65 -16.26 -6.35 0.78
C HIS A 65 -15.56 -6.94 -0.45
N ILE A 66 -14.24 -7.23 -0.37
CA ILE A 66 -13.51 -7.86 -1.47
C ILE A 66 -13.84 -9.36 -1.49
N PRO A 67 -14.23 -9.93 -2.65
CA PRO A 67 -14.47 -11.37 -2.78
C PRO A 67 -13.25 -12.18 -2.32
N LYS A 68 -13.48 -13.30 -1.61
CA LYS A 68 -12.39 -14.13 -1.05
C LYS A 68 -11.34 -14.54 -2.08
N TRP A 69 -11.75 -14.75 -3.33
CA TRP A 69 -10.85 -15.09 -4.44
C TRP A 69 -9.91 -13.94 -4.85
N TRP A 70 -10.32 -12.68 -4.67
CA TRP A 70 -9.52 -11.49 -5.05
C TRP A 70 -8.73 -10.91 -3.88
N LEU A 71 -8.86 -11.50 -2.69
CA LEU A 71 -8.24 -11.00 -1.47
C LEU A 71 -6.70 -11.03 -1.51
N TRP A 72 -6.09 -11.93 -2.29
CA TRP A 72 -4.64 -11.96 -2.47
C TRP A 72 -4.11 -10.70 -3.18
N LEU A 73 -4.88 -10.10 -4.11
CA LEU A 73 -4.49 -8.84 -4.76
C LEU A 73 -4.43 -7.70 -3.76
N TYR A 74 -5.37 -7.65 -2.82
CA TYR A 74 -5.34 -6.69 -1.72
C TYR A 74 -4.05 -6.81 -0.89
N TYR A 75 -3.62 -8.04 -0.57
CA TYR A 75 -2.38 -8.27 0.17
C TYR A 75 -1.11 -8.01 -0.65
N LEU A 76 -1.16 -8.14 -1.98
CA LEU A 76 -0.05 -7.83 -2.87
C LEU A 76 0.14 -6.33 -3.11
N CYS A 77 -0.89 -5.51 -2.80
CA CYS A 77 -0.83 -4.07 -2.98
C CYS A 77 -0.05 -3.40 -1.82
N PRO A 78 1.11 -2.75 -2.07
CA PRO A 78 1.84 -2.04 -1.01
C PRO A 78 1.01 -0.91 -0.40
N THR A 79 0.15 -0.26 -1.20
CA THR A 79 -0.74 0.82 -0.76
C THR A 79 -1.73 0.38 0.33
N SER A 80 -2.17 -0.88 0.30
CA SER A 80 -3.09 -1.42 1.32
C SER A 80 -2.43 -1.47 2.69
N TRP A 81 -1.19 -1.96 2.74
CA TRP A 81 -0.39 -1.99 3.97
C TRP A 81 -0.02 -0.59 4.44
N ALA A 82 0.28 0.32 3.50
CA ALA A 82 0.59 1.71 3.83
C ALA A 82 -0.61 2.44 4.44
N LEU A 83 -1.80 2.26 3.87
CA LEU A 83 -3.05 2.84 4.40
C LEU A 83 -3.36 2.30 5.79
N ASN A 84 -3.21 0.99 6.01
CA ASN A 84 -3.35 0.38 7.33
C ASN A 84 -2.36 1.00 8.32
N GLY A 85 -1.06 1.05 7.98
CA GLY A 85 -0.03 1.64 8.84
C GLY A 85 -0.30 3.11 9.20
N MET A 86 -0.68 3.92 8.20
CA MET A 86 -0.96 5.34 8.39
C MET A 86 -2.23 5.58 9.22
N LEU A 87 -3.35 4.94 8.87
CA LEU A 87 -4.62 5.18 9.58
C LEU A 87 -4.56 4.66 11.01
N THR A 88 -3.96 3.50 11.20
CA THR A 88 -3.90 2.86 12.51
C THR A 88 -2.88 3.52 13.45
N SER A 89 -1.76 4.04 12.94
CA SER A 89 -0.81 4.84 13.75
C SER A 89 -1.37 6.22 14.13
N GLN A 90 -2.10 6.88 13.22
CA GLN A 90 -2.65 8.20 13.47
C GLN A 90 -3.87 8.17 14.39
N TYR A 91 -4.82 7.27 14.09
CA TYR A 91 -6.16 7.27 14.65
C TYR A 91 -6.50 6.04 15.49
N GLY A 92 -5.66 5.00 15.50
CA GLY A 92 -5.92 3.78 16.27
C GLY A 92 -5.98 3.98 17.78
N GLU A 93 -5.36 5.04 18.31
CA GLU A 93 -5.40 5.43 19.72
C GLU A 93 -6.39 6.58 20.00
N ILE A 94 -7.11 7.07 18.99
CA ILE A 94 -8.00 8.22 19.14
C ILE A 94 -9.42 7.72 19.44
N HIS A 95 -9.81 7.80 20.71
CA HIS A 95 -11.17 7.52 21.18
C HIS A 95 -12.16 8.68 20.96
N LYS A 96 -11.94 9.51 19.93
CA LYS A 96 -12.93 10.52 19.57
C LYS A 96 -14.13 9.84 18.93
N GLU A 97 -15.31 10.18 19.42
CA GLU A 97 -16.56 9.74 18.83
C GLU A 97 -16.80 10.50 17.53
N ILE A 98 -17.16 9.76 16.49
CA ILE A 98 -17.57 10.30 15.20
C ILE A 98 -18.96 9.75 14.89
N SER A 99 -19.84 10.60 14.37
CA SER A 99 -21.14 10.17 13.85
C SER A 99 -20.95 9.70 12.41
N VAL A 100 -21.02 8.39 12.19
CA VAL A 100 -20.89 7.79 10.85
C VAL A 100 -22.11 6.92 10.61
N PHE A 101 -22.77 7.12 9.47
CA PHE A 101 -24.01 6.40 9.12
C PHE A 101 -25.15 6.53 10.16
N GLY A 102 -25.19 7.63 10.90
CA GLY A 102 -26.22 7.88 11.92
C GLY A 102 -25.96 7.23 13.28
N GLU A 103 -24.86 6.49 13.44
CA GLU A 103 -24.40 5.92 14.71
C GLU A 103 -23.14 6.63 15.22
N THR A 104 -23.05 6.88 16.54
CA THR A 104 -21.83 7.36 17.19
C THR A 104 -20.90 6.20 17.49
N LYS A 105 -19.80 6.11 16.73
CA LYS A 105 -18.74 5.11 16.93
C LYS A 105 -17.40 5.81 17.13
N THR A 106 -16.47 5.19 17.86
CA THR A 106 -15.11 5.73 17.93
C THR A 106 -14.38 5.51 16.61
N VAL A 107 -13.43 6.40 16.28
CA VAL A 107 -12.63 6.26 15.04
C VAL A 107 -11.90 4.91 15.00
N ALA A 108 -11.39 4.45 16.15
CA ALA A 108 -10.72 3.15 16.27
C ALA A 108 -11.67 1.99 15.93
N THR A 109 -12.89 1.98 16.47
CA THR A 109 -13.91 0.97 16.15
C THR A 109 -14.31 1.02 14.67
N PHE A 110 -14.42 2.22 14.09
CA PHE A 110 -14.74 2.36 12.66
C PHE A 110 -13.64 1.78 11.75
N LEU A 111 -12.37 2.02 12.07
CA LEU A 111 -11.24 1.46 11.30
C LEU A 111 -11.19 -0.07 11.39
N GLU A 112 -11.59 -0.64 12.51
CA GLU A 112 -11.64 -2.10 12.68
C GLU A 112 -12.86 -2.72 11.97
N ASP A 113 -14.05 -2.15 12.16
CA ASP A 113 -15.32 -2.69 11.65
C ASP A 113 -15.44 -2.52 10.13
N TYR A 114 -15.12 -1.33 9.61
CA TYR A 114 -15.29 -1.00 8.20
C TYR A 114 -14.08 -1.39 7.33
N TYR A 115 -12.85 -1.11 7.81
CA TYR A 115 -11.62 -1.40 7.05
C TYR A 115 -10.91 -2.70 7.45
N GLY A 116 -11.19 -3.26 8.64
CA GLY A 116 -10.51 -4.45 9.14
C GLY A 116 -9.06 -4.19 9.58
N PHE A 117 -8.74 -2.96 9.98
CA PHE A 117 -7.40 -2.55 10.38
C PHE A 117 -7.19 -2.74 11.88
N HIS A 118 -6.33 -3.68 12.26
CA HIS A 118 -6.01 -3.97 13.65
C HIS A 118 -4.68 -3.32 14.07
N HIS A 119 -4.70 -2.52 15.15
CA HIS A 119 -3.52 -1.85 15.71
C HIS A 119 -2.43 -2.79 16.20
N ASN A 120 -2.82 -3.98 16.67
CA ASN A 120 -1.87 -5.02 17.09
C ASN A 120 -0.98 -5.55 15.94
N ARG A 121 -1.30 -5.24 14.67
CA ARG A 121 -0.56 -5.74 13.49
C ARG A 121 0.44 -4.74 12.92
N LEU A 122 0.66 -3.58 13.55
CA LEU A 122 1.57 -2.55 13.04
C LEU A 122 3.00 -3.06 12.80
N GLY A 123 3.51 -3.96 13.66
CA GLY A 123 4.83 -4.58 13.45
C GLY A 123 4.92 -5.38 12.15
N VAL A 124 3.87 -6.14 11.81
CA VAL A 124 3.78 -6.89 10.55
C VAL A 124 3.71 -5.94 9.36
N VAL A 125 2.93 -4.85 9.49
CA VAL A 125 2.81 -3.82 8.44
C VAL A 125 4.18 -3.22 8.12
N ALA A 126 5.01 -2.90 9.12
CA ALA A 126 6.37 -2.42 8.89
C ALA A 126 7.23 -3.43 8.12
N VAL A 127 7.29 -4.68 8.58
CA VAL A 127 8.11 -5.70 7.91
C VAL A 127 7.68 -5.86 6.45
N VAL A 128 6.38 -5.96 6.20
CA VAL A 128 5.84 -6.13 4.85
C VAL A 128 6.15 -4.93 3.95
N LEU A 129 6.04 -3.71 4.46
CA LEU A 129 6.36 -2.48 3.70
C LEU A 129 7.83 -2.39 3.28
N ILE A 130 8.78 -2.96 4.03
CA ILE A 130 10.19 -3.05 3.63
C ILE A 130 10.44 -4.22 2.67
N VAL A 131 9.73 -5.34 2.84
CA VAL A 131 9.90 -6.51 1.98
C VAL A 131 9.49 -6.21 0.54
N PHE A 132 8.39 -5.48 0.31
CA PHE A 132 7.94 -5.11 -1.04
C PHE A 132 9.01 -4.45 -1.92
N PRO A 133 9.62 -3.32 -1.53
CA PRO A 133 10.62 -2.65 -2.37
C PRO A 133 11.87 -3.52 -2.56
N ILE A 134 12.28 -4.32 -1.57
CA ILE A 134 13.40 -5.26 -1.72
C ILE A 134 13.08 -6.32 -2.78
N VAL A 135 11.89 -6.93 -2.70
CA VAL A 135 11.45 -7.94 -3.66
C VAL A 135 11.39 -7.36 -5.07
N PHE A 136 10.78 -6.18 -5.25
CA PHE A 136 10.72 -5.53 -6.57
C PHE A 136 12.11 -5.15 -7.09
N ALA A 137 13.01 -4.66 -6.24
CA ALA A 137 14.38 -4.36 -6.63
C ALA A 137 15.16 -5.63 -7.05
N CYS A 138 15.01 -6.73 -6.31
CA CYS A 138 15.63 -8.01 -6.65
C CYS A 138 15.09 -8.57 -7.97
N LEU A 139 13.77 -8.52 -8.17
CA LEU A 139 13.14 -8.95 -9.43
C LEU A 139 13.61 -8.09 -10.60
N PHE A 140 13.68 -6.77 -10.41
CA PHE A 140 14.19 -5.85 -11.43
C PHE A 140 15.64 -6.16 -11.80
N ALA A 141 16.51 -6.34 -10.81
CA ALA A 141 17.91 -6.71 -11.04
C ALA A 141 18.04 -8.04 -11.79
N TYR A 142 17.21 -9.03 -11.44
CA TYR A 142 17.15 -10.30 -12.16
C TYR A 142 16.69 -10.13 -13.62
N CYS A 143 15.62 -9.37 -13.85
CA CYS A 143 15.08 -9.11 -15.19
C CYS A 143 16.11 -8.40 -16.08
N ILE A 144 16.80 -7.37 -15.58
CA ILE A 144 17.89 -6.73 -16.33
C ILE A 144 19.01 -7.72 -16.67
N GLY A 145 19.38 -8.60 -15.74
CA GLY A 145 20.45 -9.58 -15.97
C GLY A 145 20.10 -10.63 -17.03
N LYS A 146 18.85 -11.10 -17.06
CA LYS A 146 18.38 -12.21 -17.91
C LYS A 146 17.72 -11.77 -19.22
N LEU A 147 16.91 -10.72 -19.18
CA LEU A 147 16.05 -10.25 -20.27
C LEU A 147 16.62 -9.00 -20.93
N ASN A 148 17.94 -8.82 -20.96
CA ASN A 148 18.56 -7.60 -21.49
C ASN A 148 18.28 -7.42 -23.00
N PHE A 149 17.12 -6.83 -23.32
CA PHE A 149 16.67 -6.54 -24.68
C PHE A 149 17.52 -5.44 -25.35
N GLN A 150 18.32 -4.69 -24.58
CA GLN A 150 19.22 -3.65 -25.09
C GLN A 150 20.54 -4.20 -25.64
N ARG A 151 20.80 -5.50 -25.53
CA ARG A 151 22.02 -6.15 -26.04
C ARG A 151 21.85 -6.83 -27.40
N ARG A 152 20.81 -6.46 -28.15
CA ARG A 152 20.64 -6.81 -29.57
C ARG A 152 21.11 -5.68 -30.47
#